data_AF-A0A2P4S325-F1
#
_entry.id   AF-A0A2P4S325-F1
#
_cell.length_a   1.000
_cell.length_b   1.000
_cell.length_c   1.000
_cell.angle_alpha   90.00
_cell.angle_beta   90.00
_cell.angle_gamma   90.00
#
_symmetry.space_group_name_H-M   'P 1'
#
loop_
_entity.id
_entity.type
_entity.pdbx_description
1 polymer ?
#
loop_
_entity_poly.entity_id
_entity_poly.type
_entity_poly.pdbx_seq_one_letter_code
_entity_poly.pdbx_strand_id
1 'polypeptide(L)'
;MSDRTVGPQCITDWHRQNGFPSSLALPDNTLNFAKKHPLMDEPVLPQRGRPLLLKKDSNFTQLAVDRVAGLDGAVYEVLFVGTGDGWVHKALNLGSHVHLVEELQVFEPAQPVESLVLAGRKKLLFAGSRLQVAQLPVADCGRYQSCADCVLARDPYCAWSRNGSRCVRSDGLNG
;
A
#
# COMPACT_ATOMS: atom_id res chain seq x y z
N MET A 1 28.52 -10.41 -26.30
CA MET A 1 27.39 -11.30 -25.94
C MET A 1 27.44 -11.40 -24.42
N SER A 2 26.71 -10.52 -23.72
CA SER A 2 26.72 -10.49 -22.25
C SER A 2 25.88 -11.67 -21.77
N ASP A 3 26.49 -12.59 -21.03
CA ASP A 3 25.79 -13.71 -20.42
C ASP A 3 24.81 -13.17 -19.38
N ARG A 4 23.50 -13.26 -19.67
CA ARG A 4 22.42 -12.68 -18.85
C ARG A 4 22.25 -13.35 -17.48
N THR A 5 23.07 -14.37 -17.17
CA THR A 5 23.00 -15.19 -15.96
C THR A 5 24.05 -14.88 -14.90
N VAL A 6 24.98 -13.95 -15.12
CA VAL A 6 26.03 -13.65 -14.13
C VAL A 6 25.61 -12.49 -13.24
N GLY A 7 24.77 -12.78 -12.25
CA GLY A 7 24.40 -11.86 -11.17
C GLY A 7 24.42 -12.57 -9.81
N PRO A 8 24.49 -11.82 -8.70
CA PRO A 8 24.31 -12.41 -7.38
C PRO A 8 22.93 -13.09 -7.30
N GLN A 9 22.91 -14.36 -6.92
CA GLN A 9 21.68 -15.16 -6.84
C GLN A 9 21.65 -16.00 -5.57
N CYS A 10 20.44 -16.34 -5.12
CA CYS A 10 20.25 -17.26 -4.00
C CYS A 10 20.68 -18.69 -4.39
N ILE A 11 21.13 -19.47 -3.40
CA ILE A 11 21.31 -20.91 -3.57
C ILE A 11 19.94 -21.57 -3.75
N THR A 12 19.67 -22.03 -4.97
CA THR A 12 18.47 -22.79 -5.36
C THR A 12 18.76 -24.29 -5.31
N ASP A 13 17.75 -25.13 -5.54
CA ASP A 13 17.93 -26.59 -5.56
C ASP A 13 18.89 -27.07 -6.66
N TRP A 14 18.93 -26.37 -7.80
CA TRP A 14 19.90 -26.63 -8.86
C TRP A 14 21.34 -26.50 -8.34
N HIS A 15 21.64 -25.46 -7.55
CA HIS A 15 22.97 -25.25 -6.99
C HIS A 15 23.36 -26.36 -6.02
N ARG A 16 22.44 -26.78 -5.15
CA ARG A 16 22.67 -27.86 -4.17
C ARG A 16 23.00 -29.18 -4.85
N GLN A 17 22.26 -29.52 -5.91
CA GLN A 17 22.50 -30.74 -6.71
C GLN A 17 23.84 -30.70 -7.46
N ASN A 18 24.37 -29.49 -7.71
CA ASN A 18 25.65 -29.27 -8.37
C ASN A 18 26.79 -28.96 -7.39
N GLY A 19 26.69 -29.38 -6.13
CA GLY A 19 27.80 -29.30 -5.16
C GLY A 19 27.96 -27.95 -4.45
N PHE A 20 26.98 -27.05 -4.56
CA PHE A 20 26.96 -25.76 -3.87
C PHE A 20 25.84 -25.74 -2.82
N PRO A 21 26.01 -26.40 -1.66
CA PRO A 21 24.97 -26.50 -0.63
C PRO A 21 24.69 -25.17 0.08
N SER A 22 25.66 -24.25 0.09
CA SER A 22 25.56 -22.93 0.73
C SER A 22 26.46 -21.90 0.02
N SER A 23 26.32 -20.63 0.40
CA SER A 23 27.15 -19.54 -0.14
C SER A 23 28.64 -19.69 0.17
N LEU A 24 29.02 -20.44 1.20
CA LEU A 24 30.43 -20.72 1.56
C LEU A 24 31.10 -21.69 0.58
N ALA A 25 30.31 -22.49 -0.14
CA ALA A 25 30.83 -23.41 -1.14
C ALA A 25 30.96 -22.75 -2.53
N LEU A 26 30.55 -21.49 -2.68
CA LEU A 26 30.63 -20.81 -3.97
C LEU A 26 32.08 -20.48 -4.34
N PRO A 27 32.42 -20.56 -5.63
CA PRO A 27 33.74 -20.16 -6.12
C PRO A 27 34.07 -18.69 -5.84
N ASP A 28 35.33 -18.40 -5.52
CA ASP A 28 35.81 -17.04 -5.21
C ASP A 28 35.61 -16.06 -6.36
N ASN A 29 35.65 -16.50 -7.62
CA ASN A 29 35.38 -15.62 -8.77
C ASN A 29 33.93 -15.12 -8.76
N THR A 30 32.96 -15.98 -8.44
CA THR A 30 31.54 -15.60 -8.28
C THR A 30 31.35 -14.62 -7.13
N LEU A 31 31.99 -14.88 -5.98
CA LEU A 31 31.93 -13.98 -4.81
C LEU A 31 32.59 -12.62 -5.11
N ASN A 32 33.75 -12.62 -5.76
CA ASN A 32 34.45 -11.40 -6.16
C ASN A 32 33.69 -10.62 -7.24
N PHE A 33 33.01 -11.31 -8.15
CA PHE A 33 32.15 -10.67 -9.14
C PHE A 33 30.99 -9.94 -8.44
N ALA A 34 30.24 -10.63 -7.58
CA ALA A 34 29.14 -10.05 -6.81
C ALA A 34 29.60 -8.86 -5.94
N LYS A 35 30.78 -8.97 -5.32
CA LYS A 35 31.38 -7.88 -4.53
C LYS A 35 31.72 -6.66 -5.37
N LYS A 36 32.21 -6.84 -6.59
CA LYS A 36 32.64 -5.74 -7.48
C LYS A 36 31.51 -5.17 -8.33
N HIS A 37 30.44 -5.91 -8.55
CA HIS A 37 29.32 -5.55 -9.43
C HIS A 37 27.96 -5.70 -8.72
N PRO A 38 27.68 -4.92 -7.66
CA PRO A 38 26.41 -5.02 -6.94
C PRO A 38 25.23 -4.37 -7.67
N LEU A 39 25.51 -3.52 -8.66
CA LEU A 39 24.49 -2.76 -9.40
C LEU A 39 24.16 -3.47 -10.73
N MET A 40 22.86 -3.62 -11.00
CA MET A 40 22.35 -4.14 -12.26
C MET A 40 22.23 -3.04 -13.31
N ASP A 41 22.42 -3.39 -14.58
CA ASP A 41 22.27 -2.48 -15.72
C ASP A 41 20.79 -2.17 -16.02
N GLU A 42 19.92 -3.18 -15.92
CA GLU A 42 18.49 -3.03 -16.23
C GLU A 42 17.71 -2.42 -15.05
N PRO A 43 16.90 -1.37 -15.28
CA PRO A 43 16.08 -0.78 -14.24
C PRO A 43 14.82 -1.61 -13.96
N VAL A 44 14.37 -1.58 -12.70
CA VAL A 44 13.04 -2.11 -12.34
C VAL A 44 11.98 -1.07 -12.69
N LEU A 45 11.18 -1.35 -13.72
CA LEU A 45 10.08 -0.49 -14.13
C LEU A 45 8.81 -0.77 -13.29
N PRO A 46 7.98 0.26 -13.04
CA PRO A 46 6.68 0.03 -12.41
C PRO A 46 5.81 -0.87 -13.30
N GLN A 47 4.89 -1.65 -12.70
CA GLN A 47 4.06 -2.64 -13.40
C GLN A 47 3.34 -2.11 -14.65
N ARG A 48 2.99 -0.81 -14.67
CA ARG A 48 2.28 -0.15 -15.78
C ARG A 48 3.15 0.80 -16.60
N GLY A 49 4.48 0.80 -16.39
CA GLY A 49 5.41 1.73 -17.03
C GLY A 49 5.23 3.21 -16.66
N ARG A 50 4.36 3.52 -15.69
CA ARG A 50 4.07 4.88 -15.21
C ARG A 50 3.73 4.91 -13.71
N PRO A 51 3.88 6.06 -13.03
CA PRO A 51 3.46 6.22 -11.64
C PRO A 51 1.96 5.96 -11.46
N LEU A 52 1.57 5.43 -10.30
CA LEU A 52 0.16 5.17 -9.97
C LEU A 52 -0.58 6.46 -9.57
N LEU A 53 0.05 7.30 -8.76
CA LEU A 53 -0.48 8.58 -8.28
C LEU A 53 0.59 9.67 -8.44
N LEU A 54 0.19 10.81 -8.98
CA LEU A 54 0.98 12.03 -9.02
C LEU A 54 0.12 13.16 -8.46
N LYS A 55 0.56 13.78 -7.36
CA LYS A 55 -0.12 14.94 -6.75
C LYS A 55 0.89 16.07 -6.60
N LYS A 56 0.56 17.26 -7.11
CA LYS A 56 1.36 18.47 -6.91
C LYS A 56 1.15 18.97 -5.48
N ASP A 57 2.15 19.68 -4.95
CA ASP A 57 2.05 20.37 -3.66
C ASP A 57 1.73 19.43 -2.49
N SER A 58 2.15 18.16 -2.58
CA SER A 58 1.99 17.17 -1.53
C SER A 58 3.30 16.41 -1.34
N ASN A 59 3.83 16.45 -0.13
CA ASN A 59 5.02 15.68 0.24
C ASN A 59 4.58 14.38 0.90
N PHE A 60 4.43 13.31 0.12
CA PHE A 60 4.08 11.99 0.63
C PHE A 60 5.25 11.36 1.38
N THR A 61 5.00 10.85 2.59
CA THR A 61 6.02 10.30 3.48
C THR A 61 5.86 8.81 3.73
N GLN A 62 4.62 8.31 3.82
CA GLN A 62 4.32 6.93 4.20
C GLN A 62 3.20 6.36 3.33
N LEU A 63 3.22 5.05 3.11
CA LEU A 63 2.21 4.33 2.36
C LEU A 63 1.84 3.03 3.08
N ALA A 64 0.55 2.83 3.30
CA ALA A 64 -0.03 1.54 3.68
C ALA A 64 -1.11 1.16 2.67
N VAL A 65 -1.24 -0.13 2.36
CA VAL A 65 -2.20 -0.62 1.36
C VAL A 65 -3.06 -1.72 1.98
N ASP A 66 -4.38 -1.60 1.86
CA ASP A 66 -5.33 -2.67 2.18
C ASP A 66 -5.89 -3.29 0.89
N ARG A 67 -6.31 -4.55 0.97
CA ARG A 67 -7.06 -5.24 -0.07
C ARG A 67 -8.44 -5.56 0.44
N VAL A 68 -9.46 -4.98 -0.18
CA VAL A 68 -10.84 -5.01 0.30
C VAL A 68 -11.74 -5.59 -0.78
N ALA A 69 -12.56 -6.58 -0.43
CA ALA A 69 -13.62 -7.04 -1.32
C ALA A 69 -14.77 -6.02 -1.30
N GLY A 70 -15.14 -5.50 -2.47
CA GLY A 70 -16.33 -4.69 -2.66
C GLY A 70 -17.61 -5.53 -2.64
N LEU A 71 -18.77 -4.86 -2.66
CA LEU A 71 -20.08 -5.52 -2.76
C LEU A 71 -20.31 -6.24 -4.09
N ASP A 72 -19.55 -5.88 -5.11
CA ASP A 72 -19.50 -6.53 -6.41
C ASP A 72 -18.63 -7.81 -6.42
N GLY A 73 -18.01 -8.15 -5.28
CA GLY A 73 -17.08 -9.27 -5.14
C GLY A 73 -15.69 -9.01 -5.72
N ALA A 74 -15.43 -7.84 -6.31
CA ALA A 74 -14.12 -7.47 -6.81
C ALA A 74 -13.21 -7.05 -5.66
N VAL A 75 -11.91 -7.33 -5.77
CA VAL A 75 -10.90 -6.89 -4.79
C VAL A 75 -10.31 -5.56 -5.23
N TYR A 76 -10.40 -4.58 -4.34
CA TYR A 76 -9.86 -3.24 -4.53
C TYR A 76 -8.64 -3.02 -3.65
N GLU A 77 -7.64 -2.32 -4.17
CA GLU A 77 -6.49 -1.84 -3.39
C GLU A 77 -6.77 -0.42 -2.88
N VAL A 78 -6.85 -0.28 -1.56
CA VAL A 78 -7.02 1.01 -0.88
C VAL A 78 -5.67 1.49 -0.37
N LEU A 79 -5.26 2.65 -0.85
CA LEU A 79 -4.02 3.33 -0.51
C LEU A 79 -4.29 4.30 0.64
N PHE A 80 -3.54 4.18 1.73
CA PHE A 80 -3.45 5.19 2.78
C PHE A 80 -2.08 5.85 2.68
N VAL A 81 -2.06 7.16 2.45
CA VAL A 81 -0.84 7.92 2.16
C VAL A 81 -0.67 9.02 3.19
N GLY A 82 0.39 8.96 3.99
CA GLY A 82 0.74 10.02 4.94
C GLY A 82 1.50 11.16 4.27
N THR A 83 1.37 12.38 4.79
CA THR A 83 2.07 13.57 4.28
C THR A 83 3.01 14.20 5.32
N GLY A 84 3.92 15.05 4.83
CA GLY A 84 4.86 15.82 5.64
C GLY A 84 4.22 16.92 6.51
N ASP A 85 2.97 17.28 6.25
CA ASP A 85 2.19 18.27 6.98
C ASP A 85 1.05 17.66 7.81
N GLY A 86 1.05 16.32 7.98
CA GLY A 86 0.20 15.63 8.96
C GLY A 86 -1.17 15.19 8.45
N TRP A 87 -1.35 15.16 7.13
CA TRP A 87 -2.53 14.58 6.50
C TRP A 87 -2.34 13.08 6.26
N VAL A 88 -3.46 12.37 6.24
CA VAL A 88 -3.57 11.04 5.66
C VAL A 88 -4.61 11.09 4.55
N HIS A 89 -4.19 10.72 3.34
CA HIS A 89 -5.05 10.60 2.17
C HIS A 89 -5.46 9.14 2.01
N LYS A 90 -6.74 8.90 1.81
CA LYS A 90 -7.30 7.60 1.44
C LYS A 90 -7.66 7.62 -0.03
N ALA A 91 -7.15 6.69 -0.81
CA ALA A 91 -7.40 6.63 -2.23
C ALA A 91 -7.60 5.19 -2.73
N LEU A 92 -8.36 5.03 -3.80
CA LEU A 92 -8.69 3.75 -4.41
C LEU A 92 -7.92 3.58 -5.73
N ASN A 93 -7.20 2.47 -5.87
CA ASN A 93 -6.59 2.10 -7.14
C ASN A 93 -7.63 1.42 -8.04
N LEU A 94 -8.10 2.12 -9.07
CA LEU A 94 -9.01 1.59 -10.09
C LEU A 94 -8.27 1.09 -11.34
N GLY A 95 -6.94 0.97 -11.23
CA GLY A 95 -6.03 0.57 -12.28
C GLY A 95 -5.76 1.65 -13.32
N SER A 96 -6.80 2.15 -14.00
CA SER A 96 -6.62 3.20 -15.01
C SER A 96 -6.18 4.53 -14.39
N HIS A 97 -6.71 4.82 -13.19
CA HIS A 97 -6.45 6.01 -12.39
C HIS A 97 -6.62 5.70 -10.89
N VAL A 98 -6.26 6.67 -10.06
CA VAL A 98 -6.49 6.65 -8.61
C VAL A 98 -7.63 7.61 -8.28
N HIS A 99 -8.59 7.17 -7.47
CA HIS A 99 -9.69 7.99 -6.97
C HIS A 99 -9.42 8.37 -5.51
N LEU A 100 -9.31 9.66 -5.21
CA LEU A 100 -9.14 10.17 -3.84
C LEU A 100 -10.48 10.15 -3.12
N VAL A 101 -10.57 9.37 -2.04
CA VAL A 101 -11.79 9.15 -1.25
C VAL A 101 -11.89 10.17 -0.12
N GLU A 102 -10.77 10.41 0.57
CA GLU A 102 -10.74 11.25 1.76
C GLU A 102 -9.35 11.85 2.00
N GLU A 103 -9.31 13.05 2.59
CA GLU A 103 -8.12 13.69 3.13
C GLU A 103 -8.44 14.08 4.57
N LEU A 104 -7.65 13.60 5.53
CA LEU A 104 -7.86 13.85 6.95
C LEU A 104 -6.60 14.45 7.57
N GLN A 105 -6.72 15.63 8.17
CA GLN A 105 -5.66 16.19 9.03
C GLN A 105 -5.64 15.38 10.32
N VAL A 106 -4.59 14.60 10.53
CA VAL A 106 -4.49 13.68 11.67
C VAL A 106 -3.84 14.34 12.88
N PHE A 107 -2.89 15.24 12.63
CA PHE A 107 -2.13 15.90 13.69
C PHE A 107 -2.34 17.41 13.66
N GLU A 108 -2.78 17.96 14.80
CA GLU A 108 -2.80 19.39 15.08
C GLU A 108 -2.04 19.69 16.39
N PRO A 109 -1.02 20.56 16.38
CA PRO A 109 -0.47 21.27 15.22
C PRO A 109 0.14 20.31 14.18
N ALA A 110 0.19 20.76 12.92
CA ALA A 110 0.69 20.01 11.78
C ALA A 110 2.09 19.42 12.04
N GLN A 111 2.22 18.11 11.85
CA GLN A 111 3.45 17.35 12.05
C GLN A 111 3.55 16.25 10.99
N PRO A 112 4.75 15.92 10.48
CA PRO A 112 4.90 14.84 9.51
C PRO A 112 4.34 13.50 10.01
N VAL A 113 3.66 12.78 9.14
CA VAL A 113 3.36 11.36 9.36
C VAL A 113 4.65 10.57 9.14
N GLU A 114 5.27 10.09 10.21
CA GLU A 114 6.54 9.36 10.19
C GLU A 114 6.36 7.84 10.19
N SER A 115 5.19 7.34 10.61
CA SER A 115 4.82 5.92 10.55
C SER A 115 3.35 5.76 10.19
N LEU A 116 3.05 4.75 9.39
CA LEU A 116 1.68 4.42 9.01
C LEU A 116 1.50 2.89 8.98
N VAL A 117 0.71 2.37 9.92
CA VAL A 117 0.54 0.92 10.11
C VAL A 117 -0.94 0.55 10.02
N LEU A 118 -1.25 -0.34 9.09
CA LEU A 118 -2.59 -0.87 8.89
C LEU A 118 -2.79 -2.15 9.71
N ALA A 119 -3.76 -2.14 10.61
CA ALA A 119 -4.26 -3.34 11.28
C ALA A 119 -5.52 -3.85 10.56
N GLY A 120 -5.35 -4.41 9.35
CA GLY A 120 -6.45 -4.74 8.43
C GLY A 120 -7.55 -5.63 9.02
N ARG A 121 -7.20 -6.60 9.89
CA ARG A 121 -8.19 -7.44 10.61
C ARG A 121 -9.04 -6.67 11.60
N LYS A 122 -8.46 -5.68 12.28
CA LYS A 122 -9.15 -4.80 13.23
C LYS A 122 -9.79 -3.60 12.54
N LYS A 123 -9.50 -3.39 11.25
CA LYS A 123 -10.01 -2.28 10.43
C LYS A 123 -9.66 -0.92 11.06
N LEU A 124 -8.42 -0.83 11.52
CA LEU A 124 -7.81 0.36 12.11
C LEU A 124 -6.52 0.72 11.37
N LEU A 125 -6.24 2.00 11.30
CA LEU A 125 -5.01 2.60 10.81
C LEU A 125 -4.35 3.37 11.95
N PHE A 126 -3.05 3.14 12.17
CA PHE A 126 -2.27 3.87 13.15
C PHE A 126 -1.31 4.80 12.41
N ALA A 127 -1.42 6.10 12.65
CA ALA A 127 -0.50 7.10 12.15
C ALA A 127 0.37 7.59 13.31
N GLY A 128 1.68 7.62 13.13
CA GLY A 128 2.64 8.10 14.13
C GLY A 128 3.34 9.37 13.67
N SER A 129 3.49 10.33 14.57
CA SER A 129 4.43 11.45 14.47
C SER A 129 5.50 11.30 15.56
N ARG A 130 6.42 12.27 15.64
CA ARG A 130 7.42 12.35 16.73
C ARG A 130 6.81 12.42 18.13
N LEU A 131 5.63 13.03 18.25
CA LEU A 131 5.05 13.39 19.54
C LEU A 131 3.84 12.54 19.91
N GLN A 132 3.18 11.90 18.94
CA GLN A 132 1.91 11.22 19.19
C GLN A 132 1.62 10.11 18.17
N VAL A 133 0.71 9.21 18.55
CA VAL A 133 0.14 8.19 17.67
C VAL A 133 -1.37 8.37 17.65
N ALA A 134 -1.93 8.52 16.46
CA ALA A 134 -3.36 8.56 16.23
C ALA A 134 -3.87 7.18 15.78
N GLN A 135 -4.99 6.75 16.36
CA GLN A 135 -5.73 5.58 15.91
C GLN A 135 -6.95 6.06 15.12
N LEU A 136 -7.05 5.62 13.87
CA LEU A 136 -8.09 6.01 12.92
C LEU A 136 -8.87 4.77 12.46
N PRO A 137 -10.20 4.84 12.32
CA PRO A 137 -10.93 3.82 11.59
C PRO A 137 -10.52 3.86 10.10
N VAL A 138 -10.53 2.71 9.42
CA VAL A 138 -10.25 2.70 7.96
C VAL A 138 -11.34 3.38 7.13
N ALA A 139 -12.52 3.60 7.71
CA ALA A 139 -13.62 4.35 7.12
C ALA A 139 -14.58 4.86 8.21
N ASP A 140 -15.08 6.09 8.03
CA ASP A 140 -16.17 6.66 8.81
C ASP A 140 -17.44 6.81 7.94
N CYS A 141 -18.09 5.67 7.65
CA CYS A 141 -19.25 5.64 6.77
C CYS A 141 -20.44 6.47 7.28
N GLY A 142 -20.50 6.71 8.60
CA GLY A 142 -21.59 7.48 9.22
C GLY A 142 -21.63 8.94 8.78
N ARG A 143 -20.53 9.49 8.24
CA ARG A 143 -20.51 10.86 7.70
C ARG A 143 -21.39 11.06 6.47
N TYR A 144 -21.69 9.98 5.73
CA TYR A 144 -22.51 10.03 4.52
C TYR A 144 -24.00 9.90 4.87
N GLN A 145 -24.72 11.02 4.85
CA GLN A 145 -26.10 11.09 5.35
C GLN A 145 -27.16 10.67 4.34
N SER A 146 -26.82 10.60 3.05
CA SER A 146 -27.73 10.17 2.00
C SER A 146 -27.20 8.97 1.20
N CYS A 147 -28.11 8.28 0.50
CA CYS A 147 -27.74 7.20 -0.43
C CYS A 147 -26.79 7.73 -1.52
N ALA A 148 -27.06 8.92 -2.04
CA ALA A 148 -26.23 9.56 -3.05
C ALA A 148 -24.80 9.78 -2.52
N ASP A 149 -24.66 10.37 -1.33
CA ASP A 149 -23.33 10.64 -0.74
C ASP A 149 -22.56 9.33 -0.48
N CYS A 150 -23.23 8.33 0.08
CA CYS A 150 -22.63 7.04 0.41
C CYS A 150 -22.11 6.30 -0.83
N VAL A 151 -22.89 6.29 -1.91
CA VAL A 151 -22.52 5.63 -3.17
C VAL A 151 -21.47 6.44 -3.94
N LEU A 152 -21.60 7.77 -3.97
CA LEU A 152 -20.66 8.65 -4.69
C LEU A 152 -19.30 8.75 -4.01
N ALA A 153 -19.21 8.47 -2.71
CA ALA A 153 -17.94 8.35 -2.00
C ALA A 153 -17.02 7.25 -2.54
N ARG A 154 -17.59 6.22 -3.19
CA ARG A 154 -16.86 5.07 -3.78
C ARG A 154 -15.90 4.40 -2.80
N ASP A 155 -16.24 4.44 -1.52
CA ASP A 155 -15.45 3.86 -0.45
C ASP A 155 -15.79 2.37 -0.32
N PRO A 156 -14.89 1.42 -0.64
CA PRO A 156 -15.20 -0.02 -0.62
C PRO A 156 -15.50 -0.56 0.80
N TYR A 157 -15.20 0.21 1.84
CA TYR A 157 -15.60 -0.12 3.21
C TYR A 157 -17.03 0.30 3.54
N CYS A 158 -17.70 1.09 2.69
CA CYS A 158 -19.00 1.68 2.96
C CYS A 158 -20.08 1.22 1.97
N ALA A 159 -21.31 1.12 2.47
CA ALA A 159 -22.47 0.69 1.71
C ALA A 159 -23.76 1.32 2.26
N TRP A 160 -24.71 1.61 1.38
CA TRP A 160 -26.01 2.13 1.81
C TRP A 160 -26.94 1.01 2.26
N SER A 161 -27.40 1.06 3.52
CA SER A 161 -28.46 0.17 4.01
C SER A 161 -29.83 0.78 3.70
N ARG A 162 -30.61 0.14 2.83
CA ARG A 162 -31.99 0.57 2.52
C ARG A 162 -32.90 0.48 3.75
N ASN A 163 -32.77 -0.59 4.54
CA ASN A 163 -33.59 -0.81 5.73
C ASN A 163 -33.28 0.22 6.82
N GLY A 164 -31.99 0.48 7.05
CA GLY A 164 -31.56 1.46 8.05
C GLY A 164 -31.61 2.91 7.57
N SER A 165 -31.86 3.14 6.27
CA SER A 165 -31.77 4.46 5.61
C SER A 165 -30.51 5.23 6.01
N ARG A 166 -29.37 4.54 6.05
CA ARG A 166 -28.08 5.09 6.48
C ARG A 166 -26.92 4.38 5.80
N CYS A 167 -25.79 5.08 5.67
CA CYS A 167 -24.54 4.49 5.22
C CYS A 167 -23.90 3.68 6.36
N VAL A 168 -23.50 2.44 6.07
CA VAL A 168 -22.94 1.49 7.03
C VAL A 168 -21.66 0.89 6.49
N ARG A 169 -20.88 0.24 7.35
CA ARG A 169 -19.71 -0.50 6.89
C ARG A 169 -20.10 -1.81 6.22
N SER A 170 -19.40 -2.16 5.14
CA SER A 170 -19.69 -3.34 4.32
C SER A 170 -19.44 -4.67 5.04
N ASP A 171 -18.55 -4.71 6.02
CA ASP A 171 -18.31 -5.87 6.89
C ASP A 171 -19.42 -6.10 7.95
N GLY A 172 -20.34 -5.14 8.10
CA GLY A 172 -21.53 -5.25 8.96
C GLY A 172 -22.79 -5.78 8.26
N LEU A 173 -22.72 -6.14 6.97
CA LEU A 173 -23.88 -6.56 6.15
C LEU A 173 -24.18 -8.07 6.21
N ASN A 174 -23.74 -8.78 7.25
CA ASN A 174 -24.25 -10.11 7.55
C ASN A 174 -25.67 -9.97 8.15
N GLY A 175 -26.69 -9.82 7.30
CA GLY A 175 -28.11 -9.81 7.68
C GLY A 175 -28.97 -8.84 6.90
#